data_AF-A0A812NRL4-F1
#
_entry.id   AF-A0A812NRL4-F1
#
_cell.length_a   1.000
_cell.length_b   1.000
_cell.length_c   1.000
_cell.angle_alpha   90.00
_cell.angle_beta   90.00
_cell.angle_gamma   90.00
#
_symmetry.space_group_name_H-M   'P 1'
#
loop_
_entity.id
_entity.type
_entity.pdbx_description
1 polymer ?
#
loop_
_entity_poly.entity_id
_entity_poly.type
_entity_poly.pdbx_seq_one_letter_code
_entity_poly.pdbx_strand_id
1 'polypeptide(L)'
;EVEKLVQQFKSLKSQATYDSKTVTLTAQAMVGAKVEEKFDLTSEDIERAVVRYHEELATNKEFASVNMQMQKAMSYLMGAEKA
;
A
#
# COMPACT_ATOMS: atom_id res chain seq x y z
N GLU A 1 -5.95 -0.22 4.65
CA GLU A 1 -6.45 -1.03 3.51
C GLU A 1 -5.42 -2.07 3.04
N VAL A 2 -4.16 -1.69 2.76
CA VAL A 2 -3.10 -2.63 2.33
C VAL A 2 -2.92 -3.82 3.30
N GLU A 3 -2.87 -3.57 4.61
CA GLU A 3 -2.74 -4.65 5.60
C GLU A 3 -3.89 -5.66 5.59
N LYS A 4 -5.13 -5.19 5.38
CA LYS A 4 -6.30 -6.09 5.27
C LYS A 4 -6.14 -7.01 4.07
N LEU A 5 -5.65 -6.47 2.95
CA LEU A 5 -5.41 -7.22 1.73
C LEU A 5 -4.28 -8.24 1.92
N VAL A 6 -3.21 -7.88 2.64
CA VAL A 6 -2.14 -8.82 3.03
C VAL A 6 -2.67 -9.95 3.90
N GLN A 7 -3.52 -9.67 4.89
CA GLN A 7 -4.13 -10.71 5.73
C GLN A 7 -5.04 -11.65 4.95
N GLN A 8 -5.82 -11.11 4.01
CA GLN A 8 -6.65 -11.90 3.10
C GLN A 8 -5.79 -12.76 2.16
N PHE A 9 -4.69 -12.21 1.64
CA PHE A 9 -3.78 -12.97 0.79
C PHE A 9 -3.11 -14.11 1.56
N LYS A 10 -2.68 -13.85 2.80
CA LYS A 10 -2.10 -14.86 3.71
C LYS A 10 -3.03 -16.01 4.04
N SER A 11 -4.34 -15.79 4.06
CA SER A 11 -5.31 -16.85 4.35
C SER A 11 -5.62 -17.74 3.14
N LEU A 12 -5.14 -17.38 1.93
CA LEU A 12 -5.29 -18.20 0.74
C LEU A 12 -4.25 -19.35 0.74
N LYS A 13 -4.75 -20.59 0.74
CA LYS A 13 -3.89 -21.79 0.65
C LYS A 13 -3.05 -21.84 -0.63
N SER A 14 -3.49 -21.16 -1.70
CA SER A 14 -2.82 -21.08 -3.00
C SER A 14 -1.91 -19.86 -3.16
N GLN A 15 -1.64 -19.09 -2.09
CA GLN A 15 -0.91 -17.82 -2.25
C GLN A 15 0.45 -17.97 -2.97
N ALA A 16 1.13 -19.10 -2.74
CA ALA A 16 2.43 -19.42 -3.33
C ALA A 16 2.38 -19.74 -4.83
N THR A 17 1.19 -19.96 -5.39
CA THR A 17 1.00 -20.23 -6.84
C THR A 17 0.77 -18.96 -7.66
N TYR A 18 0.55 -17.82 -6.99
CA TYR A 18 0.34 -16.55 -7.69
C TYR A 18 1.66 -15.86 -7.96
N ASP A 19 1.76 -15.27 -9.16
CA ASP A 19 2.87 -14.40 -9.52
C ASP A 19 2.84 -13.11 -8.70
N SER A 20 3.95 -12.79 -8.03
CA SER A 20 4.06 -11.66 -7.11
C SER A 20 3.83 -10.31 -7.78
N LYS A 21 4.17 -10.16 -9.07
CA LYS A 21 3.92 -8.90 -9.81
C LYS A 21 2.44 -8.71 -10.05
N THR A 22 1.75 -9.77 -10.48
CA THR A 22 0.31 -9.76 -10.68
C THR A 22 -0.43 -9.46 -9.37
N VAL A 23 -0.05 -10.12 -8.28
CA VAL A 23 -0.62 -9.88 -6.95
C VAL A 23 -0.41 -8.44 -6.50
N THR A 24 0.80 -7.90 -6.66
CA THR A 24 1.13 -6.53 -6.27
C THR A 24 0.32 -5.52 -7.08
N LEU A 25 0.23 -5.70 -8.40
CA LEU A 25 -0.53 -4.81 -9.26
C LEU A 25 -2.02 -4.83 -8.91
N THR A 26 -2.60 -6.02 -8.69
CA THR A 26 -3.99 -6.15 -8.26
C THR A 26 -4.22 -5.51 -6.89
N ALA A 27 -3.30 -5.70 -5.94
CA ALA A 27 -3.39 -5.08 -4.63
C ALA A 27 -3.34 -3.55 -4.70
N GLN A 28 -2.43 -2.99 -5.50
CA GLN A 28 -2.35 -1.55 -5.74
C GLN A 28 -3.64 -1.00 -6.35
N ALA A 29 -4.19 -1.66 -7.38
CA ALA A 29 -5.44 -1.25 -8.01
C ALA A 29 -6.63 -1.30 -7.03
N MET A 30 -6.76 -2.37 -6.25
CA MET A 30 -7.82 -2.53 -5.26
C MET A 30 -7.74 -1.50 -4.14
N VAL A 31 -6.53 -1.24 -3.63
CA VAL A 31 -6.33 -0.24 -2.57
C VAL A 31 -6.55 1.16 -3.11
N GLY A 32 -6.04 1.47 -4.32
CA GLY A 32 -6.25 2.75 -5.00
C GLY A 32 -7.74 3.07 -5.13
N ALA A 33 -8.51 2.17 -5.75
CA ALA A 33 -9.96 2.36 -5.92
C ALA A 33 -10.69 2.58 -4.58
N LYS A 34 -10.32 1.84 -3.53
CA LYS A 34 -10.92 1.99 -2.19
C LYS A 34 -10.55 3.32 -1.52
N VAL A 35 -9.34 3.82 -1.73
CA VAL A 35 -8.89 5.10 -1.17
C VAL A 35 -9.60 6.25 -1.89
N GLU A 36 -9.68 6.19 -3.22
CA GLU A 36 -10.40 7.18 -4.03
C GLU A 36 -11.89 7.22 -3.62
N GLU A 37 -12.57 6.07 -3.55
CA GLU A 37 -13.97 5.99 -3.12
C GLU A 37 -14.18 6.53 -1.68
N LYS A 38 -13.27 6.20 -0.75
CA LYS A 38 -13.44 6.53 0.67
C LYS A 38 -13.17 7.99 0.98
N PHE A 39 -12.18 8.58 0.33
CA PHE A 39 -11.70 9.93 0.66
C PHE A 39 -12.10 10.97 -0.39
N ASP A 40 -12.69 10.56 -1.51
CA ASP A 40 -13.02 11.43 -2.65
C ASP A 40 -11.80 12.24 -3.12
N LEU A 41 -10.63 11.58 -3.08
CA LEU A 41 -9.34 12.15 -3.47
C LEU A 41 -8.79 11.34 -4.63
N THR A 42 -8.30 12.02 -5.66
CA THR A 42 -7.58 11.36 -6.74
C THR A 42 -6.13 11.10 -6.35
N SER A 43 -5.48 10.17 -7.06
CA SER A 43 -4.03 9.95 -6.92
C SER A 43 -3.22 11.25 -7.12
N GLU A 44 -3.65 12.13 -8.02
CA GLU A 44 -2.98 13.43 -8.29
C GLU A 44 -3.10 14.40 -7.10
N ASP A 45 -4.20 14.37 -6.36
CA ASP A 45 -4.40 15.20 -5.17
C ASP A 45 -3.48 14.78 -4.02
N ILE A 46 -3.30 13.47 -3.86
CA ILE A 46 -2.35 12.90 -2.89
C ILE A 46 -0.92 13.32 -3.25
N GLU A 47 -0.52 13.18 -4.52
CA GLU A 47 0.81 13.58 -4.98
C GLU A 47 1.07 15.08 -4.77
N ARG A 48 0.09 15.94 -5.12
CA ARG A 48 0.17 17.38 -4.86
C ARG A 48 0.32 17.69 -3.38
N ALA A 49 -0.43 17.03 -2.51
CA ALA A 49 -0.36 17.25 -1.07
C ALA A 49 1.02 16.83 -0.52
N VAL A 50 1.54 15.69 -0.95
CA VAL A 50 2.87 15.21 -0.53
C VAL A 50 3.96 16.19 -0.95
N VAL A 51 3.92 16.71 -2.18
CA VAL A 51 4.88 17.72 -2.65
C VAL A 51 4.69 19.03 -1.88
N ARG A 52 3.46 19.50 -1.70
CA ARG A 52 3.18 20.77 -1.03
C ARG A 52 3.64 20.80 0.43
N TYR A 53 3.46 19.70 1.14
CA TYR A 53 3.74 19.60 2.57
C TYR A 53 5.01 18.81 2.87
N HIS A 54 5.92 18.63 1.90
CA HIS A 54 7.05 17.71 2.04
C HIS A 54 7.94 17.98 3.26
N GLU A 55 8.14 19.25 3.65
CA GLU A 55 8.97 19.63 4.81
C GLU A 55 8.32 19.22 6.13
N GLU A 56 7.02 19.46 6.26
CA GLU A 56 6.23 19.08 7.43
C GLU A 56 6.14 17.54 7.54
N LEU A 57 5.88 16.89 6.41
CA LEU A 57 5.81 15.42 6.33
C LEU A 57 7.15 14.75 6.64
N ALA A 58 8.28 15.36 6.27
CA ALA A 58 9.61 14.82 6.54
C ALA A 58 9.95 14.75 8.04
N THR A 59 9.39 15.65 8.85
CA THR A 59 9.61 15.68 10.31
C THR A 59 8.49 15.00 11.09
N ASN A 60 7.38 14.67 10.41
CA ASN A 60 6.24 14.01 11.02
C ASN A 60 6.51 12.51 11.24
N LYS A 61 6.67 12.13 12.51
CA LYS A 61 6.94 10.74 12.92
C LYS A 61 5.79 9.77 12.59
N GLU A 62 4.55 10.24 12.65
CA GLU A 62 3.38 9.42 12.34
C GLU A 62 3.35 9.10 10.84
N PHE A 63 3.54 10.11 10.00
CA PHE A 63 3.63 9.93 8.55
C PHE A 63 4.77 8.97 8.17
N ALA A 64 5.96 9.14 8.76
CA ALA A 64 7.09 8.23 8.55
C ALA A 64 6.76 6.78 8.98
N SER A 65 6.12 6.60 10.14
CA SER A 65 5.72 5.29 10.65
C SER A 65 4.70 4.60 9.74
N VAL A 66 3.68 5.32 9.29
CA VAL A 66 2.66 4.80 8.37
C VAL A 66 3.27 4.43 7.02
N ASN A 67 4.15 5.27 6.47
CA ASN A 67 4.85 4.96 5.22
C ASN A 67 5.71 3.70 5.34
N MET A 68 6.42 3.53 6.46
CA MET A 68 7.22 2.34 6.70
C MET A 68 6.36 1.07 6.79
N GLN A 69 5.20 1.15 7.48
CA GLN A 69 4.24 0.04 7.55
C GLN A 69 3.68 -0.31 6.17
N MET A 70 3.33 0.70 5.37
CA MET A 70 2.85 0.52 4.01
C MET A 70 3.91 -0.13 3.12
N GLN A 71 5.16 0.34 3.19
CA GLN A 71 6.28 -0.25 2.46
C GLN A 71 6.53 -1.71 2.85
N LYS A 72 6.45 -2.04 4.15
CA LYS A 72 6.57 -3.41 4.64
C LYS A 72 5.46 -4.30 4.09
N ALA A 73 4.20 -3.85 4.18
CA ALA A 73 3.06 -4.59 3.67
C ALA A 73 3.15 -4.83 2.15
N MET A 74 3.61 -3.84 1.38
CA MET A 74 3.85 -3.98 -0.06
C MET A 74 5.04 -4.89 -0.37
N SER A 75 6.11 -4.84 0.42
CA SER A 75 7.29 -5.71 0.26
C SER A 75 6.93 -7.18 0.40
N TYR A 76 5.98 -7.50 1.29
CA TYR A 76 5.42 -8.84 1.41
C TYR A 76 4.71 -9.30 0.11
N LEU A 77 3.87 -8.44 -0.48
CA LEU A 77 3.14 -8.76 -1.72
C LEU A 77 4.06 -8.91 -2.93
N MET A 78 5.15 -8.13 -2.96
CA MET A 78 6.20 -8.24 -3.98
C MET A 78 7.08 -9.50 -3.81
N GLY A 79 6.89 -10.27 -2.74
CA GLY A 79 7.69 -11.46 -2.44
C GLY A 79 9.11 -11.14 -1.94
N ALA A 80 9.38 -9.90 -1.53
CA ALA A 80 10.67 -9.46 -0.99
C ALA A 80 10.89 -9.94 0.45
N GLU A 81 9.82 -10.11 1.23
CA GLU A 81 9.82 -10.90 2.47
C GLU A 81 9.22 -12.29 2.15
N LYS A 82 10.08 -13.28 1.87
CA LYS A 82 9.65 -14.68 1.83
C LYS A 82 9.21 -15.09 3.24
N ALA A 83 8.11 -15.84 3.31
CA ALA A 83 7.64 -16.50 4.53
C ALA A 83 8.71 -17.44 5.10
#